data_AF-A0A1E2S083-F1
#
_entry.id   AF-A0A1E2S083-F1
#
_cell.length_a   1.000
_cell.length_b   1.000
_cell.length_c   1.000
_cell.angle_alpha   90.00
_cell.angle_beta   90.00
_cell.angle_gamma   90.00
#
_symmetry.space_group_name_H-M   'P 1'
#
loop_
_entity.id
_entity.type
_entity.pdbx_description
1 polymer ?
#
loop_
_entity_poly.entity_id
_entity_poly.type
_entity_poly.pdbx_seq_one_letter_code
_entity_poly.pdbx_strand_id
1 'polypeptide(L)' 'MHDQPLTPEMVPVIKLARSLKYNYARIASYFQINQGRIADVMKGRRFPHIPAASQLPPDFPAA' A
#
# COMPACT_ATOMS: atom_id res chain seq x y z
N MET A 1 -0.17 16.95 -8.21
CA MET A 1 -0.32 15.93 -7.14
C MET A 1 0.93 15.97 -6.29
N HIS A 2 0.82 16.31 -4.99
CA HIS A 2 1.92 16.19 -4.06
C HIS A 2 2.01 14.72 -3.63
N ASP A 3 2.97 14.00 -4.21
CA ASP A 3 3.24 12.60 -3.91
C ASP A 3 3.85 12.48 -2.49
N GLN A 4 3.10 11.91 -1.56
CA GLN A 4 3.56 11.71 -0.18
C GLN A 4 4.72 10.69 -0.13
N PRO A 5 5.70 10.81 0.77
CA PRO A 5 6.74 9.80 0.96
C PRO A 5 6.13 8.44 1.34
N LEU A 6 6.71 7.34 0.84
CA LEU A 6 6.33 5.99 1.23
C LEU A 6 6.99 5.71 2.58
N THR A 7 6.21 5.40 3.60
CA THR A 7 6.72 5.11 4.94
C THR A 7 6.58 3.62 5.30
N PRO A 8 7.37 3.10 6.25
CA PRO A 8 7.26 1.72 6.74
C PRO A 8 5.85 1.34 7.21
N GLU A 9 5.11 2.28 7.81
CA GLU A 9 3.78 2.07 8.39
C GLU A 9 2.69 1.84 7.33
N MET A 10 2.91 2.30 6.08
CA MET A 10 1.99 2.07 4.97
C MET A 10 2.10 0.65 4.41
N VAL A 11 3.27 0.01 4.54
CA VAL A 11 3.62 -1.26 3.87
C VAL A 11 2.70 -2.42 4.27
N PRO A 12 2.36 -2.64 5.56
CA PRO A 12 1.45 -3.71 5.96
C PRO A 12 0.09 -3.62 5.27
N VAL A 13 -0.46 -2.40 5.15
CA VAL A 13 -1.74 -2.13 4.51
C VAL A 13 -1.65 -2.32 3.00
N ILE A 14 -0.59 -1.84 2.35
CA ILE A 14 -0.35 -2.05 0.92
C ILE A 14 -0.34 -3.54 0.58
N LYS A 15 0.41 -4.34 1.35
CA LYS A 15 0.54 -5.79 1.14
C LYS A 15 -0.80 -6.50 1.35
N LEU A 16 -1.54 -6.17 2.41
CA LEU A 16 -2.87 -6.75 2.66
C LEU A 16 -3.88 -6.34 1.59
N ALA A 17 -3.96 -5.06 1.22
CA ALA A 17 -4.87 -4.60 0.17
C ALA A 17 -4.58 -5.30 -1.17
N ARG A 18 -3.30 -5.56 -1.48
CA ARG A 18 -2.94 -6.32 -2.67
C ARG A 18 -3.30 -7.79 -2.62
N SER A 19 -3.19 -8.46 -1.47
CA SER A 19 -3.67 -9.84 -1.34
C SER A 19 -5.19 -9.92 -1.52
N LEU A 20 -5.91 -8.90 -1.04
CA LEU A 20 -7.36 -8.70 -1.23
C LEU A 20 -7.76 -8.15 -2.61
N LYS A 21 -6.83 -8.11 -3.58
CA LYS A 21 -7.06 -7.74 -4.99
C LYS A 21 -7.42 -6.28 -5.28
N TYR A 22 -7.29 -5.36 -4.33
CA TYR A 22 -7.47 -3.92 -4.56
C TYR A 22 -6.48 -3.39 -5.61
N ASN A 23 -6.95 -2.64 -6.60
CA ASN A 23 -6.08 -2.10 -7.65
C ASN A 23 -5.08 -1.04 -7.11
N TYR A 24 -4.00 -0.80 -7.86
CA TYR A 24 -2.95 0.14 -7.42
C TYR A 24 -3.46 1.56 -7.30
N ALA A 25 -4.35 2.00 -8.20
CA ALA A 25 -4.91 3.34 -8.16
C ALA A 25 -5.62 3.62 -6.83
N ARG A 26 -6.44 2.69 -6.34
CA ARG A 26 -7.16 2.86 -5.08
C ARG A 26 -6.23 2.91 -3.86
N ILE A 27 -5.25 2.00 -3.80
CA ILE A 27 -4.26 1.99 -2.71
C ILE A 27 -3.42 3.28 -2.74
N ALA A 28 -3.01 3.71 -3.93
CA ALA A 28 -2.23 4.92 -4.16
C ALA A 28 -3.00 6.17 -3.74
N SER A 29 -4.29 6.24 -4.09
CA SER A 29 -5.17 7.34 -3.70
C SER A 29 -5.35 7.42 -2.19
N TYR A 30 -5.54 6.29 -1.49
CA TYR A 30 -5.69 6.27 -0.03
C TYR A 30 -4.47 6.87 0.69
N PHE A 31 -3.25 6.53 0.25
CA PHE A 31 -2.02 7.06 0.84
C PHE A 31 -1.49 8.34 0.18
N GLN A 32 -2.14 8.82 -0.88
CA GLN A 32 -1.65 9.91 -1.73
C GLN A 32 -0.21 9.69 -2.24
N ILE A 33 0.11 8.44 -2.63
CA ILE A 33 1.43 8.04 -3.14
C ILE A 33 1.39 7.65 -4.62
N ASN A 34 2.54 7.59 -5.27
CA ASN A 34 2.72 7.10 -6.63
C ASN A 34 2.49 5.58 -6.72
N GLN A 35 1.78 5.13 -7.76
CA GLN A 35 1.50 3.70 -7.99
C GLN A 35 2.76 2.84 -8.14
N GLY A 36 3.86 3.41 -8.67
CA GLY A 36 5.15 2.74 -8.77
C GLY A 36 5.70 2.29 -7.40
N ARG A 37 5.40 3.03 -6.33
CA ARG A 37 5.84 2.70 -4.96
C ARG A 37 5.16 1.45 -4.42
N ILE A 38 3.89 1.25 -4.79
CA ILE A 38 3.18 -0.01 -4.49
C ILE A 38 3.86 -1.16 -5.21
N ALA A 39 4.25 -0.97 -6.48
CA ALA A 39 4.97 -1.98 -7.24
C ALA A 39 6.30 -2.36 -6.57
N ASP A 40 7.05 -1.38 -6.09
CA ASP A 40 8.33 -1.60 -5.42
C ASP A 40 8.17 -2.31 -4.07
N VAL A 41 7.10 -2.02 -3.31
CA VAL A 41 6.74 -2.78 -2.09
C VAL A 41 6.41 -4.23 -2.43
N MET A 42 5.57 -4.47 -3.44
CA MET A 42 5.14 -5.82 -3.81
C MET A 42 6.26 -6.67 -4.44
N LYS A 43 7.24 -6.03 -5.08
CA LYS A 43 8.45 -6.69 -5.60
C LYS A 43 9.54 -6.88 -4.54
N GLY A 44 9.34 -6.42 -3.30
CA GLY A 44 10.33 -6.50 -2.23
C GLY A 44 11.52 -5.54 -2.38
N ARG A 45 11.45 -4.55 -3.28
CA ARG A 45 12.51 -3.54 -3.47
C ARG A 45 12.49 -2.50 -2.35
N ARG A 46 11.34 -2.28 -1.72
CA ARG A 46 11.14 -1.38 -0.58
C ARG A 46 10.53 -2.18 0.57
N PHE A 47 11.14 -2.10 1.74
CA PHE A 47 10.65 -2.70 2.99
C PHE A 47 10.30 -4.21 2.89
N PRO A 48 11.21 -5.07 2.36
CA PRO A 48 10.90 -6.48 2.13
C PRO A 48 10.50 -7.23 3.41
N HIS A 49 11.10 -6.89 4.55
CA HIS A 49 10.93 -7.58 5.82
C HIS A 49 9.64 -7.22 6.58
N ILE A 50 8.90 -6.19 6.17
CA ILE A 50 7.67 -5.79 6.86
C ILE A 50 6.52 -6.69 6.41
N PRO A 51 5.87 -7.46 7.30
CA PRO A 51 4.78 -8.36 6.91
C PRO A 51 3.51 -7.58 6.52
N ALA A 52 2.55 -8.28 5.90
CA ALA A 52 1.21 -7.72 5.66
C ALA A 52 0.46 -7.52 6.99
N ALA A 53 -0.44 -6.54 7.04
CA ALA A 53 -1.36 -6.39 8.16
C ALA A 53 -2.36 -7.55 8.20
N SER A 54 -2.97 -7.79 9.37
CA SER A 54 -4.08 -8.75 9.51
C SER A 54 -5.43 -8.14 9.12
N GLN A 55 -5.58 -6.82 9.23
CA GLN A 55 -6.81 -6.09 8.94
C GLN A 55 -6.49 -4.76 8.24
N LEU A 56 -7.39 -4.31 7.37
CA LEU A 56 -7.29 -2.97 6.76
C LEU A 56 -7.76 -1.91 7.75
N PRO A 57 -7.27 -0.66 7.63
CA PRO A 57 -7.80 0.47 8.39
C PRO A 57 -9.32 0.60 8.21
N PRO A 58 -10.08 1.01 9.25
CA PRO A 58 -11.53 1.17 9.15
C PRO A 58 -11.99 2.19 8.09
N ASP A 59 -11.13 3.16 7.76
CA ASP A 59 -11.34 4.20 6.76
C ASP A 59 -10.81 3.80 5.37
N PHE A 60 -10.27 2.59 5.21
CA PHE A 60 -9.80 2.12 3.91
C PHE A 60 -10.99 1.93 2.95
N PRO A 61 -10.92 2.44 1.71
CA PRO A 61 -12.05 2.40 0.79
C PRO A 61 -12.48 0.96 0.46
N ALA A 62 -13.78 0.73 0.36
CA ALA A 62 -14.35 -0.56 -0.02
C ALA A 62 -13.89 -1.03 -1.42
N ALA A 63 -13.93 -2.36 -1.64
CA ALA A 63 -13.55 -3.04 -2.88
C ALA A 63 -14.48 -2.67 -4.05
#